data_AF-A0A645H9M2-F1
#
_entry.id   AF-A0A645H9M2-F1
#
_cell.length_a   1.000
_cell.length_b   1.000
_cell.length_c   1.000
_cell.angle_alpha   90.00
_cell.angle_beta   90.00
_cell.angle_gamma   90.00
#
_symmetry.space_group_name_H-M   'P 1'
#
loop_
_entity.id
_entity.type
_entity.pdbx_description
1 polymer ?
#
loop_
_entity_poly.entity_id
_entity_poly.type
_entity_poly.pdbx_seq_one_letter_code
_entity_poly.pdbx_strand_id
1 'polypeptide(L)'
;MEIFDYIDRDAFATLLSEAELIITHGGVGTIMTALKAGKKIIGVARLAQYGEHHNDHQTQILESFDEQGFLIYCKELDELGDYVKKSENFTPKSYTSNTTAFIHLIEEFMKK
;
A
#
# COMPACT_ATOMS: atom_id res chain seq x y z
N MET A 1 11.60 -11.23 17.12
CA MET A 1 11.58 -10.93 15.68
C MET A 1 11.52 -12.26 14.97
N GLU A 2 10.46 -12.49 14.20
CA GLU A 2 10.32 -13.67 13.35
C GLU A 2 10.58 -13.25 11.91
N ILE A 3 11.29 -14.09 11.15
CA ILE A 3 11.66 -13.84 9.76
C ILE A 3 11.26 -15.06 8.96
N PHE A 4 10.63 -14.83 7.82
CA PHE A 4 10.24 -15.87 6.89
C PHE A 4 10.86 -15.58 5.53
N ASP A 5 11.54 -16.57 4.94
CA ASP A 5 12.01 -16.45 3.55
C ASP A 5 10.84 -16.44 2.56
N TYR A 6 9.82 -17.24 2.84
CA TYR A 6 8.59 -17.30 2.06
C TYR A 6 7.44 -17.76 2.96
N ILE A 7 6.27 -17.18 2.73
CA ILE A 7 5.01 -17.66 3.27
C ILE A 7 4.00 -17.75 2.14
N ASP A 8 3.11 -18.74 2.22
CA ASP A 8 2.03 -18.85 1.25
C ASP A 8 0.99 -17.73 1.42
N ARG A 9 0.04 -17.70 0.49
CA ARG A 9 -0.98 -16.66 0.42
C ARG A 9 -1.88 -16.62 1.65
N ASP A 10 -2.24 -17.77 2.20
CA ASP A 10 -3.21 -17.86 3.28
C ASP A 10 -2.55 -17.46 4.61
N ALA A 11 -1.32 -17.90 4.83
CA ALA A 11 -0.48 -17.44 5.93
C ALA A 11 -0.22 -15.92 5.85
N PHE A 12 0.11 -15.40 4.66
CA PHE A 12 0.30 -13.96 4.44
C PHE A 12 -0.98 -13.17 4.74
N ALA A 13 -2.13 -13.63 4.27
CA ALA A 13 -3.41 -12.99 4.53
C ALA A 13 -3.77 -12.97 6.02
N THR A 14 -3.48 -14.06 6.73
CA THR A 14 -3.70 -14.17 8.18
C THR A 14 -2.83 -13.17 8.94
N LEU A 15 -1.52 -13.17 8.71
CA LEU A 15 -0.59 -12.22 9.35
C LEU A 15 -0.93 -10.77 9.02
N LEU A 16 -1.29 -10.48 7.77
CA LEU A 16 -1.73 -9.15 7.35
C LEU A 16 -3.01 -8.72 8.07
N SER A 17 -3.95 -9.65 8.29
CA SER A 17 -5.18 -9.40 9.04
C SER A 17 -4.95 -9.21 10.53
N GLU A 18 -3.91 -9.80 11.11
CA GLU A 18 -3.57 -9.63 12.53
C GLU A 18 -2.71 -8.38 12.78
N ALA A 19 -1.95 -7.93 11.77
CA ALA A 19 -1.09 -6.77 11.88
C ALA A 19 -1.86 -5.48 12.24
N GLU A 20 -1.30 -4.70 13.16
CA GLU A 20 -1.79 -3.35 13.51
C GLU A 20 -1.21 -2.27 12.59
N LEU A 21 0.02 -2.49 12.13
CA LEU A 21 0.77 -1.63 11.24
C LEU A 21 1.53 -2.46 10.21
N ILE A 22 1.43 -2.08 8.95
CA ILE A 22 2.15 -2.72 7.85
C ILE A 22 3.15 -1.73 7.29
N ILE A 23 4.44 -2.07 7.31
CA ILE A 23 5.49 -1.29 6.66
C ILE A 23 5.90 -2.06 5.41
N THR A 24 5.76 -1.45 4.23
CA THR A 24 6.02 -2.15 2.98
C THR A 24 6.60 -1.22 1.92
N HIS A 25 7.62 -1.72 1.23
CA HIS A 25 8.00 -1.19 -0.07
C HIS A 25 7.18 -1.79 -1.23
N GLY A 26 6.29 -2.73 -0.87
CA GLY A 26 5.66 -3.67 -1.78
C GLY A 26 4.87 -3.02 -2.90
N GLY A 27 4.66 -3.82 -3.95
CA GLY A 27 3.87 -3.40 -5.10
C GLY A 27 2.42 -3.08 -4.74
N VAL A 28 1.75 -2.40 -5.67
CA VAL A 28 0.36 -1.93 -5.54
C VAL A 28 -0.58 -3.02 -5.00
N GLY A 29 -0.41 -4.28 -5.39
CA GLY A 29 -1.26 -5.38 -4.93
C GLY A 29 -1.26 -5.58 -3.41
N THR A 30 -0.09 -5.51 -2.77
CA THR A 30 0.04 -5.65 -1.31
C THR A 30 -0.61 -4.48 -0.59
N ILE A 31 -0.34 -3.26 -1.07
CA ILE A 31 -0.95 -2.03 -0.54
C ILE A 31 -2.47 -2.10 -0.64
N MET A 32 -3.01 -2.49 -1.79
CA MET A 32 -4.45 -2.63 -1.99
C MET A 32 -5.08 -3.69 -1.09
N THR A 33 -4.36 -4.79 -0.83
CA THR A 33 -4.84 -5.87 0.07
C THR A 33 -4.92 -5.35 1.51
N ALA A 34 -3.87 -4.69 1.99
CA ALA A 34 -3.84 -4.06 3.31
C ALA A 34 -4.92 -2.98 3.46
N LEU A 35 -5.10 -2.14 2.43
CA LEU A 35 -6.07 -1.06 2.45
C LEU A 35 -7.52 -1.59 2.50
N LYS A 36 -7.82 -2.65 1.73
CA LYS A 36 -9.13 -3.33 1.80
C LYS A 36 -9.39 -4.00 3.15
N ALA A 37 -8.33 -4.44 3.82
CA ALA A 37 -8.40 -4.96 5.18
C ALA A 37 -8.45 -3.84 6.26
N GLY A 38 -8.51 -2.57 5.86
CA GLY A 38 -8.59 -1.42 6.77
C GLY A 38 -7.33 -1.20 7.61
N LYS A 39 -6.17 -1.69 7.14
CA LYS A 39 -4.93 -1.66 7.90
C LYS A 39 -4.19 -0.34 7.72
N LYS A 40 -3.49 0.06 8.79
CA LYS A 40 -2.55 1.19 8.74
C LYS A 40 -1.32 0.76 7.95
N ILE A 41 -0.90 1.58 7.00
CA ILE A 41 0.20 1.26 6.09
C ILE A 41 1.20 2.41 6.11
N ILE A 42 2.48 2.06 6.24
CA ILE A 42 3.60 2.95 5.89
C ILE A 42 4.21 2.41 4.61
N GLY A 43 4.07 3.17 3.53
CA GLY A 43 4.70 2.88 2.24
C GLY A 43 6.12 3.45 2.20
N VAL A 44 7.07 2.68 1.66
CA VAL A 44 8.46 3.13 1.48
C VAL A 44 8.88 2.86 0.03
N ALA A 45 9.25 3.86 -0.76
CA ALA A 45 9.67 3.62 -2.14
C ALA A 45 11.07 3.02 -2.20
N ARG A 46 11.31 2.10 -3.15
CA ARG A 46 12.68 1.76 -3.57
C ARG A 46 13.24 2.91 -4.40
N LEU A 47 14.31 3.53 -3.93
CA LEU A 47 14.87 4.72 -4.59
C LEU A 47 16.08 4.38 -5.46
N ALA A 48 16.19 5.06 -6.60
CA ALA A 48 17.28 4.87 -7.55
C ALA A 48 18.66 5.22 -6.97
N GLN A 49 18.71 6.15 -6.01
CA GLN A 49 19.93 6.53 -5.31
C GLN A 49 20.62 5.37 -4.57
N TYR A 50 19.88 4.31 -4.23
CA TYR A 50 20.42 3.10 -3.60
C TYR A 50 20.81 2.02 -4.62
N GLY A 51 20.71 2.30 -5.92
CA GLY A 51 20.97 1.34 -6.99
C GLY A 51 19.90 0.24 -7.11
N GLU A 52 18.81 0.34 -6.36
CA GLU A 52 17.78 -0.70 -6.29
C GLU A 52 16.79 -0.64 -7.46
N HIS A 53 16.52 0.54 -8.03
CA HIS A 53 15.52 0.74 -9.10
C HIS A 53 15.81 1.91 -10.04
N HIS A 54 15.12 1.95 -11.19
CA HIS A 54 15.35 2.92 -12.27
C HIS A 54 14.07 3.72 -12.66
N ASN A 55 12.98 3.61 -11.89
CA ASN A 55 11.66 4.04 -12.35
C ASN A 55 10.79 4.68 -11.24
N ASP A 56 10.35 5.92 -11.50
CA ASP A 56 9.69 6.84 -10.54
C ASP A 56 8.19 6.57 -10.35
N HIS A 57 7.62 5.54 -10.98
CA HIS A 57 6.17 5.29 -10.89
C HIS A 57 5.72 4.81 -9.50
N GLN A 58 6.61 4.21 -8.70
CA GLN A 58 6.25 3.77 -7.34
C GLN A 58 6.07 4.95 -6.40
N THR A 59 6.89 6.00 -6.53
CA THR A 59 6.78 7.20 -5.68
C THR A 59 5.47 7.94 -5.95
N GLN A 60 5.06 8.04 -7.22
CA GLN A 60 3.80 8.67 -7.62
C GLN A 60 2.57 8.00 -6.99
N ILE A 61 2.57 6.66 -6.92
CA ILE A 61 1.45 5.92 -6.31
C ILE A 61 1.41 6.15 -4.80
N LEU A 62 2.56 6.08 -4.13
CA LEU A 62 2.64 6.32 -2.69
C LEU A 62 2.26 7.75 -2.34
N GLU A 63 2.69 8.73 -3.13
CA GLU A 63 2.34 10.14 -2.95
C GLU A 63 0.83 10.35 -3.12
N SER A 64 0.24 9.81 -4.21
CA SER A 64 -1.21 9.90 -4.43
C SER A 64 -2.03 9.23 -3.31
N PHE A 65 -1.56 8.10 -2.77
CA PHE A 65 -2.28 7.42 -1.69
C PHE A 65 -2.11 8.11 -0.33
N ASP A 66 -0.96 8.74 -0.08
CA ASP A 66 -0.72 9.57 1.10
C ASP A 66 -1.62 10.81 1.08
N GLU A 67 -1.66 11.53 -0.06
CA GLU A 67 -2.54 12.69 -0.26
C GLU A 67 -4.02 12.36 -0.09
N GLN A 68 -4.44 11.19 -0.56
CA GLN A 68 -5.81 10.72 -0.39
C GLN A 68 -6.12 10.24 1.04
N GLY A 69 -5.10 10.03 1.87
CA GLY A 69 -5.23 9.56 3.25
C GLY A 69 -5.46 8.05 3.37
N PHE A 70 -4.98 7.27 2.40
CA PHE A 70 -5.06 5.82 2.41
C PHE A 70 -3.90 5.16 3.16
N LEU A 71 -2.71 5.76 3.08
CA LEU A 71 -1.50 5.29 3.76
C LEU A 71 -0.65 6.48 4.18
N ILE A 72 0.46 6.19 4.89
CA ILE A 72 1.50 7.16 5.18
C ILE A 72 2.68 6.88 4.26
N TYR A 73 3.10 7.86 3.46
CA TYR A 73 4.31 7.71 2.64
C TYR A 73 5.56 8.16 3.42
N CYS A 74 6.45 7.22 3.69
CA CYS A 74 7.77 7.48 4.27
C CYS A 74 8.77 7.75 3.13
N LYS A 75 9.16 9.02 2.99
CA LYS A 75 10.10 9.48 1.94
C LYS A 75 11.55 9.17 2.33
N GLU A 76 11.88 9.36 3.60
CA GLU A 76 13.23 9.16 4.14
C GLU A 76 13.24 8.05 5.20
N LEU A 77 14.02 6.99 4.93
CA LEU A 77 14.10 5.82 5.81
C LEU A 77 14.68 6.15 7.19
N ASP A 78 15.59 7.12 7.28
CA ASP A 78 16.20 7.55 8.54
C ASP A 78 15.14 8.13 9.50
N GLU A 79 14.02 8.60 8.97
CA GLU A 79 12.90 9.16 9.73
C GLU A 79 11.80 8.14 10.03
N LEU A 80 11.98 6.85 9.66
CA LEU A 80 10.93 5.83 9.78
C LEU A 80 10.33 5.76 11.19
N GLY A 81 11.15 5.97 12.24
CA GLY A 81 10.69 5.99 13.62
C GLY A 81 9.63 7.06 13.90
N ASP A 82 9.70 8.22 13.24
CA ASP A 82 8.72 9.28 13.39
C ASP A 82 7.44 9.01 12.60
N TYR A 83 7.54 8.36 11.42
CA TYR A 83 6.38 7.86 10.69
C TYR A 83 5.64 6.75 11.46
N VAL A 84 6.35 5.90 12.20
CA VAL A 84 5.73 4.91 13.10
C VAL A 84 4.92 5.60 14.18
N LYS A 85 5.45 6.63 14.85
CA LYS A 85 4.68 7.41 15.84
C LYS A 85 3.48 8.12 15.20
N LYS A 86 3.64 8.68 14.00
CA LYS A 86 2.54 9.29 13.24
C LYS A 86 1.43 8.29 12.96
N SER A 87 1.77 7.02 12.72
CA SER A 87 0.81 5.96 12.43
C SER A 87 -0.10 5.61 13.61
N GLU A 88 0.32 5.85 14.86
CA GLU A 88 -0.51 5.59 16.05
C GLU A 88 -1.83 6.36 15.98
N ASN A 89 -1.79 7.61 15.51
CA ASN A 89 -2.94 8.51 15.39
C ASN A 89 -3.54 8.55 13.97
N PHE A 90 -3.03 7.74 13.05
CA PHE A 90 -3.51 7.69 11.67
C PHE A 90 -4.61 6.64 11.51
N THR A 91 -5.70 7.03 10.84
CA THR A 91 -6.77 6.13 10.44
C THR A 91 -6.87 6.16 8.92
N PRO A 92 -6.61 5.03 8.23
CA PRO A 92 -6.69 4.96 6.78
C PRO A 92 -8.14 5.17 6.33
N LYS A 93 -8.34 5.91 5.23
CA LYS A 93 -9.65 5.95 4.59
C LYS A 93 -10.02 4.59 4.02
N SER A 94 -11.29 4.21 4.15
CA SER A 94 -11.80 2.99 3.53
C SER A 94 -11.76 3.12 2.00
N TYR A 95 -11.14 2.16 1.34
CA TYR A 95 -11.15 2.07 -0.11
C TYR A 95 -12.43 1.40 -0.60
N THR A 96 -13.21 2.12 -1.41
CA THR A 96 -14.41 1.58 -2.09
C THR A 96 -14.09 1.33 -3.56
N SER A 97 -14.25 0.08 -4.00
CA SER A 97 -14.01 -0.27 -5.41
C SER A 97 -15.14 0.22 -6.31
N ASN A 98 -14.78 0.79 -7.47
CA ASN A 98 -15.74 1.19 -8.50
C ASN A 98 -15.87 0.17 -9.64
N THR A 99 -15.64 -1.12 -9.34
CA THR A 99 -15.62 -2.21 -10.33
C THR A 99 -16.90 -2.27 -11.15
N THR A 100 -18.05 -2.09 -10.52
CA THR A 100 -19.36 -2.15 -11.21
C THR A 100 -19.49 -1.05 -12.27
N ALA A 101 -19.07 0.19 -11.99
CA ALA A 101 -19.12 1.26 -12.98
C ALA A 101 -18.15 1.00 -14.14
N PHE A 102 -16.99 0.43 -13.86
CA PHE A 102 -16.02 0.07 -14.89
C PHE A 102 -16.55 -1.03 -15.83
N ILE A 103 -17.22 -2.06 -15.29
CA ILE A 103 -17.86 -3.10 -16.10
C ILE A 103 -18.92 -2.47 -17.03
N HIS A 104 -19.80 -1.62 -16.50
CA HIS A 104 -20.79 -0.92 -17.32
C HIS A 104 -20.16 -0.08 -18.43
N LEU A 105 -19.06 0.63 -18.14
CA LEU A 105 -18.34 1.43 -19.13
C LEU A 105 -17.80 0.57 -20.28
N ILE A 106 -17.25 -0.61 -19.98
CA ILE A 106 -16.78 -1.55 -21.01
C ILE A 106 -17.97 -2.07 -21.83
N GLU A 107 -19.08 -2.44 -21.18
CA GLU A 107 -20.28 -2.90 -21.87
C GLU A 107 -20.87 -1.84 -22.81
N GLU A 108 -20.85 -0.57 -22.41
CA GLU A 108 -21.26 0.55 -23.27
C GLU A 108 -20.29 0.77 -24.43
N PHE A 109 -18.98 0.67 -24.17
CA PHE A 109 -17.96 0.80 -25.21
C PHE A 109 -18.09 -0.29 -26.28
N MET A 110 -18.40 -1.53 -25.87
CA MET A 110 -18.58 -2.66 -26.79
C MET A 110 -19.89 -2.59 -27.62
N LYS A 111 -20.85 -1.73 -27.23
CA LYS A 111 -22.11 -1.52 -27.96
C LYS A 111 -22.01 -0.45 -29.05
N LYS A 112 -20.89 0.27 -29.14
CA LYS A 112 -20.56 1.21 -30.22
C LYS A 112 -19.81 0.51 -31.34
#